data_AF-A0A953I215-F1
#
_entry.id   AF-A0A953I215-F1
#
_cell.length_a   1.000
_cell.length_b   1.000
_cell.length_c   1.000
_cell.angle_alpha   90.00
_cell.angle_beta   90.00
_cell.angle_gamma   90.00
#
_symmetry.space_group_name_H-M   'P 1'
#
loop_
_entity.id
_entity.type
_entity.pdbx_description
1 polymer ?
#
loop_
_entity_poly.entity_id
_entity_poly.type
_entity_poly.pdbx_seq_one_letter_code
_entity_poly.pdbx_strand_id
1 'polypeptide(L)'
;MISIDPKDAAVILAPDLYKNLHFIPLETNIDALVDGWHKTKLFDDYIGVLNEYPNKKFMLFDREGKYLWHKDSGEKEPGSIFATGDFTILDDKIYFPDHRNKSIHIYDVRGKYLKTVFINNSYSGMLGVGDYIVFSAKNTPSKYNEANQNVVFYDKDLQKILNFGSVPKHLETNNLYDIIYRSYNDGEILYHQVLTATIHRIGCQGVISY
;
A
#
# COMPACT_ATOMS: atom_id res chain seq x y z
N MET A 1 -8.92 26.65 -7.43
CA MET A 1 -7.61 26.49 -6.79
C MET A 1 -7.75 27.01 -5.38
N ILE A 2 -7.64 26.14 -4.38
CA ILE A 2 -7.72 26.51 -2.97
C ILE A 2 -6.28 26.76 -2.53
N SER A 3 -5.94 27.99 -2.14
CA SER A 3 -4.61 28.33 -1.62
C SER A 3 -4.59 28.14 -0.12
N ILE A 4 -3.66 27.34 0.40
CA ILE A 4 -3.46 27.11 1.83
C ILE A 4 -2.13 27.74 2.22
N ASP A 5 -2.12 28.75 3.09
CA ASP A 5 -0.90 29.28 3.71
C ASP A 5 -0.68 28.58 5.06
N PRO A 6 0.40 27.80 5.24
CA PRO A 6 0.71 27.15 6.51
C PRO A 6 0.79 28.10 7.70
N LYS A 7 1.04 29.40 7.48
CA LYS A 7 1.09 30.42 8.55
C LYS A 7 -0.28 30.71 9.16
N ASP A 8 -1.35 30.46 8.41
CA ASP A 8 -2.73 30.62 8.87
C ASP A 8 -3.29 29.32 9.46
N ALA A 9 -2.49 28.25 9.53
CA ALA A 9 -2.92 26.99 10.11
C ALA A 9 -3.12 27.13 11.62
N ALA A 10 -4.35 26.86 12.08
CA ALA A 10 -4.62 26.75 13.51
C ALA A 10 -3.75 25.64 14.13
N VAL A 11 -3.20 25.89 15.32
CA VAL A 11 -2.57 24.83 16.12
C VAL A 11 -3.68 23.93 16.64
N ILE A 12 -3.82 22.76 16.02
CA ILE A 12 -4.74 21.72 16.47
C ILE A 12 -3.92 20.71 17.27
N LEU A 13 -4.26 20.49 18.53
CA LEU A 13 -3.59 19.47 19.34
C LEU A 13 -4.14 18.10 18.94
N ALA A 14 -3.31 17.07 18.98
CA ALA A 14 -3.74 15.71 18.64
C ALA A 14 -5.00 15.25 19.40
N PRO A 15 -5.19 15.55 20.71
CA PRO A 15 -6.42 15.22 21.43
C PRO A 15 -7.69 15.85 20.84
N ASP A 16 -7.57 16.96 20.13
CA ASP A 16 -8.71 17.64 19.50
C ASP A 16 -9.10 17.00 18.16
N LEU A 17 -8.25 16.13 17.60
CA LEU A 17 -8.47 15.46 16.31
C LEU A 17 -9.37 14.23 16.42
N TYR A 18 -9.53 13.66 17.62
CA TYR A 18 -10.33 12.45 17.83
C TYR A 18 -11.25 12.58 19.03
N LYS A 19 -12.47 12.06 18.91
CA LYS A 19 -13.43 12.01 20.02
C LYS A 19 -13.17 10.84 20.97
N ASN A 20 -12.76 9.71 20.40
CA ASN A 20 -12.56 8.46 21.13
C ASN A 20 -11.23 7.83 20.70
N LEU A 21 -10.56 7.19 21.65
CA LEU A 21 -9.35 6.41 21.43
C LEU A 21 -9.63 4.96 21.83
N HIS A 22 -9.33 4.02 20.94
CA HIS A 22 -9.52 2.60 21.17
C HIS A 22 -8.18 1.87 21.05
N PHE A 23 -7.87 1.05 22.04
CA PHE A 23 -6.70 0.18 22.03
C PHE A 23 -7.12 -1.24 21.68
N ILE A 24 -6.50 -1.83 20.66
CA ILE A 24 -6.74 -3.21 20.25
C ILE A 24 -5.46 -4.00 20.56
N PRO A 25 -5.44 -4.81 21.64
CA PRO A 25 -4.29 -5.66 21.92
C PRO A 25 -4.24 -6.81 20.90
N LEU A 26 -3.09 -7.01 20.25
CA LEU A 26 -2.90 -8.15 19.36
C LEU A 26 -2.53 -9.39 20.16
N GLU A 27 -3.18 -10.51 19.87
CA GLU A 27 -2.85 -11.82 20.42
C GLU A 27 -1.39 -12.14 20.15
N THR A 28 -0.64 -12.49 21.20
CA THR A 28 0.79 -12.79 21.10
C THR A 28 1.03 -14.27 21.36
N ASN A 29 1.60 -14.95 20.37
CA ASN A 29 2.04 -16.34 20.45
C ASN A 29 3.26 -16.53 19.54
N ILE A 30 3.84 -17.74 19.50
CA ILE A 30 5.05 -18.02 18.70
C ILE A 30 4.87 -17.76 17.20
N ASP A 31 3.63 -17.89 16.71
CA ASP A 31 3.24 -17.68 15.33
C ASP A 31 2.84 -16.23 15.03
N ALA A 32 2.72 -15.38 16.06
CA ALA A 32 2.18 -14.02 16.00
C ALA A 32 3.10 -12.98 16.68
N LEU A 33 4.42 -13.15 16.57
CA LEU A 33 5.40 -12.20 17.12
C LEU A 33 5.56 -11.00 16.19
N VAL A 34 5.02 -9.86 16.61
CA VAL A 34 5.24 -8.56 15.96
C VAL A 34 6.59 -7.99 16.40
N ASP A 35 7.46 -7.72 15.44
CA ASP A 35 8.79 -7.15 15.72
C ASP A 35 8.75 -5.61 15.78
N GLY A 36 9.89 -4.96 16.04
CA GLY A 36 9.94 -3.49 16.06
C GLY A 36 9.90 -2.82 14.69
N TRP A 37 10.06 -3.58 13.60
CA TRP A 37 10.24 -3.11 12.23
C TRP A 37 9.16 -3.73 11.35
N HIS A 38 7.93 -3.30 11.57
CA HIS A 38 6.75 -3.85 10.92
C HIS A 38 5.90 -2.76 10.28
N LYS A 39 5.06 -3.19 9.33
CA LYS A 39 3.99 -2.39 8.74
C LYS A 39 2.65 -2.95 9.19
N THR A 40 1.83 -2.11 9.79
CA THR A 40 0.45 -2.45 10.19
C THR A 40 -0.54 -1.76 9.28
N LYS A 41 -1.54 -2.49 8.79
CA LYS A 41 -2.67 -1.95 8.04
C LYS A 41 -3.98 -2.44 8.62
N LEU A 42 -4.92 -1.52 8.70
CA LEU A 42 -6.28 -1.77 9.15
C LEU A 42 -7.20 -1.89 7.93
N PHE A 43 -8.03 -2.93 7.94
CA PHE A 43 -9.10 -3.17 6.98
C PHE A 43 -10.41 -3.32 7.74
N ASP A 44 -11.53 -3.41 7.04
CA ASP A 44 -12.86 -3.44 7.66
C ASP A 44 -12.98 -4.62 8.64
N ASP A 45 -12.55 -5.82 8.21
CA ASP A 45 -12.66 -7.06 9.00
C ASP A 45 -11.33 -7.55 9.60
N TYR A 46 -10.21 -6.92 9.23
CA TYR A 46 -8.88 -7.47 9.54
C TYR A 46 -7.87 -6.42 9.98
N ILE A 47 -6.89 -6.88 10.77
CA ILE A 47 -5.62 -6.18 10.99
C ILE A 47 -4.54 -7.04 10.36
N GLY A 48 -3.82 -6.48 9.39
CA GLY A 48 -2.65 -7.12 8.80
C GLY A 48 -1.37 -6.52 9.38
N VAL A 49 -0.40 -7.36 9.68
CA VAL A 49 0.94 -6.94 10.12
C VAL A 49 1.99 -7.63 9.26
N LEU A 50 2.91 -6.87 8.69
CA LEU A 50 4.07 -7.38 7.94
C LEU A 50 5.35 -6.96 8.66
N ASN A 51 6.01 -7.92 9.29
CA ASN A 51 7.39 -7.75 9.76
C ASN A 51 8.31 -7.61 8.55
N GLU A 52 9.23 -6.63 8.54
CA GLU A 52 10.08 -6.36 7.38
C GLU A 52 11.44 -7.06 7.43
N TYR A 53 12.16 -6.92 8.55
CA TYR A 53 13.52 -7.48 8.72
C TYR A 53 13.83 -7.70 10.21
N PRO A 54 14.54 -8.78 10.60
CA PRO A 54 15.10 -9.85 9.75
C PRO A 54 14.12 -10.98 9.43
N ASN A 55 13.03 -11.09 10.19
CA ASN A 55 12.10 -12.22 10.13
C ASN A 55 10.85 -11.82 9.36
N LYS A 56 10.98 -11.68 8.04
CA LYS A 56 9.87 -11.24 7.22
C LYS A 56 8.70 -12.22 7.33
N LYS A 57 7.59 -11.69 7.83
CA LYS A 57 6.43 -12.50 8.19
C LYS A 57 5.19 -11.65 8.09
N PHE A 58 4.19 -12.16 7.39
CA PHE A 58 2.86 -11.57 7.40
C PHE A 58 2.02 -12.28 8.45
N MET A 59 1.24 -11.53 9.22
CA MET A 59 0.30 -12.02 10.21
C MET A 59 -1.05 -11.35 9.99
N LEU A 60 -2.12 -12.14 10.08
CA LEU A 60 -3.49 -11.66 9.99
C LEU A 60 -4.19 -11.85 11.33
N PHE A 61 -4.87 -10.80 11.77
CA PHE A 61 -5.71 -10.78 12.96
C PHE A 61 -7.12 -10.31 12.57
N ASP A 62 -8.10 -10.65 13.38
CA ASP A 62 -9.42 -10.01 13.29
C ASP A 62 -9.40 -8.59 13.90
N ARG A 63 -10.53 -7.90 13.86
CA ARG A 63 -10.70 -6.54 14.41
C ARG A 63 -10.62 -6.44 15.93
N GLU A 64 -10.71 -7.56 16.64
CA GLU A 64 -10.55 -7.63 18.09
C GLU A 64 -9.10 -7.92 18.48
N GLY A 65 -8.23 -8.16 17.49
CA GLY A 65 -6.82 -8.45 17.67
C GLY A 65 -6.51 -9.94 17.86
N LYS A 66 -7.48 -10.83 17.65
CA LYS A 66 -7.26 -12.28 17.74
C LYS A 66 -6.47 -12.76 16.54
N TYR A 67 -5.50 -13.63 16.79
CA TYR A 67 -4.67 -14.21 15.72
C TYR A 67 -5.49 -15.16 14.85
N LEU A 68 -5.35 -15.02 13.52
CA LEU A 68 -6.02 -15.88 12.54
C LEU A 68 -5.02 -16.84 11.87
N TRP A 69 -3.97 -16.30 11.24
CA TRP A 69 -2.93 -17.09 10.58
C TRP A 69 -1.72 -16.21 10.20
N HIS A 70 -0.66 -16.84 9.67
CA HIS A 70 0.52 -16.13 9.17
C HIS A 70 1.14 -16.76 7.92
N LYS A 71 1.98 -15.99 7.23
CA LYS A 71 2.91 -16.48 6.20
C LYS A 71 4.34 -16.08 6.56
N ASP A 72 5.21 -17.06 6.72
CA ASP A 72 6.66 -16.81 6.80
C ASP A 72 7.25 -16.56 5.40
N SER A 73 8.30 -15.74 5.33
CA SER A 73 9.07 -15.57 4.11
C SER A 73 9.91 -16.80 3.81
N GLY A 74 9.60 -17.51 2.73
CA GLY A 74 10.44 -18.57 2.16
C GLY A 74 10.86 -18.20 0.74
N GLU A 75 12.15 -18.05 0.45
CA GLU A 75 12.64 -17.54 -0.86
C GLU A 75 12.31 -18.44 -2.06
N LYS A 76 12.07 -19.74 -1.83
CA LYS A 76 12.00 -20.75 -2.90
C LYS A 76 10.61 -21.34 -3.13
N GLU A 77 9.58 -20.77 -2.50
CA GLU A 77 8.22 -21.28 -2.59
C GLU A 77 7.34 -20.42 -3.52
N PRO A 78 6.42 -21.02 -4.29
CA PRO A 78 5.36 -20.27 -4.95
C PRO A 78 4.61 -19.39 -3.96
N GLY A 79 4.41 -18.12 -4.30
CA GLY A 79 3.77 -17.14 -3.41
C GLY A 79 4.69 -16.56 -2.33
N SER A 80 6.02 -16.74 -2.46
CA SER A 80 6.99 -16.15 -1.53
C SER A 80 6.73 -14.67 -1.26
N ILE A 81 6.69 -14.29 0.01
CA ILE A 81 6.61 -12.89 0.43
C ILE A 81 8.00 -12.27 0.70
N PHE A 82 9.10 -12.98 0.40
CA PHE A 82 10.45 -12.52 0.76
C PHE A 82 10.78 -11.14 0.15
N ALA A 83 10.40 -10.96 -1.12
CA ALA A 83 10.55 -9.72 -1.85
C ALA A 83 9.34 -8.78 -1.71
N THR A 84 8.50 -8.93 -0.68
CA THR A 84 7.40 -7.99 -0.44
C THR A 84 7.79 -6.89 0.53
N GLY A 85 7.44 -5.64 0.23
CA GLY A 85 7.60 -4.50 1.15
C GLY A 85 6.26 -3.89 1.56
N ASP A 86 5.16 -4.46 1.06
CA ASP A 86 3.83 -3.95 1.32
C ASP A 86 2.79 -5.04 1.11
N PHE A 87 1.54 -4.76 1.47
CA PHE A 87 0.41 -5.66 1.22
C PHE A 87 -0.92 -4.88 1.21
N THR A 88 -1.97 -5.49 0.69
CA THR A 88 -3.34 -4.98 0.81
C THR A 88 -4.32 -6.12 0.82
N ILE A 89 -5.49 -5.89 1.42
CA ILE A 89 -6.61 -6.81 1.41
C ILE A 89 -7.76 -6.15 0.64
N LEU A 90 -8.36 -6.91 -0.27
CA LEU A 90 -9.53 -6.52 -1.06
C LEU A 90 -10.31 -7.78 -1.44
N ASP A 91 -11.64 -7.78 -1.28
CA ASP A 91 -12.53 -8.91 -1.62
C ASP A 91 -12.02 -10.27 -1.10
N ASP A 92 -11.74 -10.35 0.20
CA ASP A 92 -11.21 -11.56 0.88
C ASP A 92 -9.92 -12.13 0.28
N LYS A 93 -9.18 -11.30 -0.46
CA LYS A 93 -7.87 -11.64 -1.02
C LYS A 93 -6.80 -10.72 -0.48
N ILE A 94 -5.65 -11.31 -0.22
CA ILE A 94 -4.45 -10.60 0.19
C ILE A 94 -3.49 -10.58 -0.99
N TYR A 95 -3.03 -9.39 -1.32
CA TYR A 95 -2.10 -9.15 -2.40
C TYR A 95 -0.73 -8.81 -1.80
N PHE A 96 0.33 -9.42 -2.35
CA PHE A 96 1.71 -9.16 -1.97
C PHE A 96 2.53 -8.84 -3.23
N PRO A 97 2.96 -7.58 -3.44
CA PRO A 97 3.85 -7.24 -4.54
C PRO A 97 5.23 -7.85 -4.30
N ASP A 98 5.77 -8.50 -5.32
CA ASP A 98 7.17 -8.90 -5.40
C ASP A 98 7.91 -7.86 -6.24
N HIS A 99 8.70 -7.03 -5.55
CA HIS A 99 9.43 -5.94 -6.21
C HIS A 99 10.63 -6.43 -7.03
N ARG A 100 11.07 -7.69 -6.87
CA ARG A 100 12.19 -8.28 -7.63
C ARG A 100 11.72 -8.89 -8.94
N ASN A 101 10.56 -9.56 -8.91
CA ASN A 101 10.06 -10.34 -10.05
C ASN A 101 8.92 -9.66 -10.82
N LYS A 102 8.57 -8.41 -10.47
CA LYS A 102 7.44 -7.66 -11.05
C LYS A 102 6.18 -8.51 -11.08
N SER A 103 5.85 -9.08 -9.94
CA SER A 103 4.69 -9.95 -9.80
C SER A 103 3.91 -9.61 -8.55
N ILE A 104 2.70 -10.13 -8.47
CA ILE A 104 1.82 -10.01 -7.31
C ILE A 104 1.37 -11.41 -6.95
N HIS A 105 1.68 -11.82 -5.73
CA HIS A 105 1.20 -13.06 -5.15
C HIS A 105 -0.14 -12.83 -4.46
N ILE A 106 -1.11 -13.70 -4.74
CA ILE A 106 -2.47 -13.55 -4.24
C ILE A 106 -2.79 -14.75 -3.35
N TYR A 107 -3.25 -14.45 -2.14
CA TYR A 107 -3.75 -15.39 -1.16
C TYR A 107 -5.22 -15.09 -0.87
N ASP A 108 -5.97 -16.07 -0.38
CA ASP A 108 -7.21 -15.74 0.34
C ASP A 108 -6.90 -15.35 1.80
N VAL A 109 -7.87 -14.74 2.48
CA VAL A 109 -7.76 -14.38 3.91
C VAL A 109 -7.68 -15.58 4.86
N ARG A 110 -7.74 -16.81 4.35
CA ARG A 110 -7.53 -18.06 5.12
C ARG A 110 -6.10 -18.62 4.94
N GLY A 111 -5.26 -17.91 4.18
CA GLY A 111 -3.87 -18.28 3.96
C GLY A 111 -3.61 -19.25 2.82
N LYS A 112 -4.62 -19.54 1.99
CA LYS A 112 -4.43 -20.36 0.80
C LYS A 112 -3.84 -19.51 -0.33
N TYR A 113 -2.69 -19.92 -0.84
CA TYR A 113 -2.14 -19.36 -2.07
C TYR A 113 -3.07 -19.65 -3.25
N LEU A 114 -3.44 -18.60 -4.00
CA LEU A 114 -4.35 -18.70 -5.14
C LEU A 114 -3.59 -18.70 -6.46
N LYS A 115 -2.81 -17.65 -6.72
CA LYS A 115 -2.06 -17.47 -7.98
C LYS A 115 -1.00 -16.38 -7.86
N THR A 116 -0.17 -16.29 -8.90
CA THR A 116 0.74 -15.16 -9.15
C THR A 116 0.33 -14.49 -10.46
N VAL A 117 0.33 -13.16 -10.48
CA VAL A 117 0.11 -12.37 -11.68
C VAL A 117 1.36 -11.54 -11.95
N PHE A 118 1.86 -11.55 -13.18
CA PHE A 118 2.99 -10.73 -13.59
C PHE A 118 2.49 -9.36 -14.07
N ILE A 119 3.22 -8.33 -13.69
CA ILE A 119 2.94 -6.93 -14.02
C ILE A 119 4.20 -6.30 -14.62
N ASN A 120 4.04 -5.19 -15.33
CA ASN A 120 5.13 -4.64 -16.14
C ASN A 120 6.15 -3.81 -15.32
N ASN A 121 5.77 -3.40 -14.11
CA ASN A 121 6.53 -2.50 -13.25
C ASN A 121 6.72 -3.08 -11.85
N SER A 122 7.78 -2.63 -11.19
CA SER A 122 8.00 -2.84 -9.76
C SER A 122 7.42 -1.66 -8.97
N TYR A 123 6.65 -1.96 -7.93
CA TYR A 123 5.99 -0.97 -7.10
C TYR A 123 6.42 -1.10 -5.64
N SER A 124 6.49 0.04 -4.96
CA SER A 124 6.99 0.14 -3.58
C SER A 124 5.88 0.34 -2.56
N GLY A 125 4.75 0.90 -2.98
CA GLY A 125 3.57 1.10 -2.14
C GLY A 125 2.34 0.52 -2.81
N MET A 126 1.42 0.02 -1.99
CA MET A 126 0.17 -0.57 -2.45
C MET A 126 -0.99 -0.25 -1.52
N LEU A 127 -2.16 0.00 -2.09
CA LEU A 127 -3.38 0.36 -1.36
C LEU A 127 -4.62 -0.20 -2.08
N GLY A 128 -5.51 -0.88 -1.36
CA GLY A 128 -6.87 -1.14 -1.83
C GLY A 128 -7.77 0.06 -1.56
N VAL A 129 -8.59 0.48 -2.53
CA VAL A 129 -9.57 1.58 -2.40
C VAL A 129 -10.77 1.28 -3.29
N GLY A 130 -11.98 1.23 -2.72
CA GLY A 130 -13.15 0.68 -3.40
C GLY A 130 -12.82 -0.69 -4.00
N ASP A 131 -13.17 -0.88 -5.27
CA ASP A 131 -12.89 -2.11 -6.04
C ASP A 131 -11.51 -2.13 -6.71
N TYR A 132 -10.60 -1.23 -6.31
CA TYR A 132 -9.33 -1.01 -6.99
C TYR A 132 -8.11 -1.30 -6.12
N ILE A 133 -7.04 -1.71 -6.79
CA ILE A 133 -5.70 -1.81 -6.22
C ILE A 133 -4.86 -0.71 -6.85
N VAL A 134 -4.37 0.19 -6.00
CA VAL A 134 -3.52 1.30 -6.37
C VAL A 134 -2.10 1.00 -5.98
N PHE A 135 -1.19 1.18 -6.92
CA PHE A 135 0.24 1.12 -6.68
C PHE A 135 0.86 2.52 -6.77
N SER A 136 1.80 2.80 -5.86
CA SER A 136 2.82 3.84 -6.08
C SER A 136 4.15 3.23 -6.48
N ALA A 137 4.71 3.75 -7.57
CA ALA A 137 6.12 3.56 -7.87
C ALA A 137 6.91 4.69 -7.21
N LYS A 138 7.84 4.36 -6.32
CA LYS A 138 8.94 5.26 -5.97
C LYS A 138 9.85 5.36 -7.18
N ASN A 139 9.66 6.40 -7.98
CA ASN A 139 10.61 6.95 -8.97
C ASN A 139 11.62 5.91 -9.50
N THR A 140 11.12 4.77 -9.98
CA THR A 140 11.97 3.62 -10.24
C THR A 140 12.53 3.82 -11.63
N PRO A 141 13.87 3.85 -11.81
CA PRO A 141 14.48 4.19 -13.09
C PRO A 141 13.88 3.37 -14.23
N SER A 142 13.74 3.99 -15.41
CA SER A 142 13.20 3.37 -16.63
C SER A 142 13.88 2.05 -17.05
N LYS A 143 15.06 1.72 -16.51
CA LYS A 143 15.68 0.40 -16.72
C LYS A 143 14.98 -0.74 -15.95
N TYR A 144 14.23 -0.42 -14.90
CA TYR A 144 13.47 -1.39 -14.09
C TYR A 144 11.98 -1.42 -14.45
N ASN A 145 11.45 -0.39 -15.10
CA ASN A 145 10.02 -0.25 -15.40
C ASN A 145 9.78 0.10 -16.87
N GLU A 146 8.73 -0.45 -17.46
CA GLU A 146 8.35 -0.11 -18.85
C GLU A 146 7.85 1.33 -18.99
N ALA A 147 7.35 1.93 -17.91
CA ALA A 147 6.91 3.32 -17.89
C ALA A 147 7.21 3.97 -16.54
N ASN A 148 7.64 5.24 -16.56
CA ASN A 148 7.90 6.05 -15.38
C ASN A 148 6.58 6.63 -14.82
N GLN A 149 5.69 5.73 -14.38
CA GLN A 149 4.36 6.06 -13.85
C GLN A 149 4.42 6.02 -12.33
N ASN A 150 4.01 7.11 -11.69
CA ASN A 150 4.07 7.23 -10.23
C ASN A 150 2.91 6.53 -9.53
N VAL A 151 1.72 6.60 -10.14
CA VAL A 151 0.48 5.99 -9.63
C VAL A 151 -0.15 5.13 -10.71
N VAL A 152 -0.58 3.92 -10.35
CA VAL A 152 -1.29 3.03 -11.27
C VAL A 152 -2.48 2.38 -10.56
N PHE A 153 -3.65 2.45 -11.17
CA PHE A 153 -4.87 1.77 -10.76
C PHE A 153 -5.02 0.47 -11.53
N TYR A 154 -5.35 -0.57 -10.79
CA TYR A 154 -5.74 -1.87 -11.30
C TYR A 154 -7.12 -2.24 -10.78
N ASP A 155 -7.87 -3.01 -11.56
CA ASP A 155 -9.03 -3.73 -11.02
C ASP A 155 -8.58 -4.92 -10.15
N LYS A 156 -9.54 -5.61 -9.54
CA LYS A 156 -9.32 -6.80 -8.71
C LYS A 156 -8.67 -7.99 -9.44
N ASP A 157 -8.76 -8.01 -10.77
CA ASP A 157 -8.15 -9.01 -11.64
C ASP A 157 -6.78 -8.56 -12.19
N LEU A 158 -6.26 -7.46 -11.64
CA LEU A 158 -4.98 -6.85 -11.98
C LEU A 158 -4.88 -6.45 -13.45
N GLN A 159 -5.99 -6.04 -14.06
CA GLN A 159 -6.01 -5.30 -15.31
C GLN A 159 -5.81 -3.81 -15.05
N LYS A 160 -4.89 -3.19 -15.78
CA LYS A 160 -4.56 -1.78 -15.62
C LYS A 160 -5.73 -0.92 -16.12
N ILE A 161 -6.20 0.00 -15.28
CA ILE A 161 -7.30 0.92 -15.60
C ILE A 161 -6.74 2.30 -15.98
N LEU A 162 -5.87 2.83 -15.13
CA LEU A 162 -5.38 4.20 -15.22
C LEU A 162 -3.96 4.27 -14.68
N ASN A 163 -3.17 5.18 -15.23
CA ASN A 163 -1.90 5.59 -14.64
C ASN A 163 -1.81 7.11 -14.60
N PHE A 164 -1.12 7.63 -13.60
CA PHE A 164 -0.95 9.06 -13.41
C PHE A 164 0.43 9.39 -12.85
N GLY A 165 0.91 10.58 -13.20
CA GLY A 165 2.18 11.12 -12.75
C GLY A 165 3.37 10.51 -13.46
N SER A 166 4.42 11.30 -13.57
CA SER A 166 5.75 10.86 -13.97
C SER A 166 6.80 11.75 -13.32
N VAL A 167 7.99 11.20 -13.11
CA VAL A 167 9.13 12.01 -12.69
C VAL A 167 9.93 12.41 -13.93
N PRO A 168 10.40 13.66 -14.05
CA PRO A 168 11.34 14.03 -15.09
C PRO A 168 12.57 13.10 -15.09
N LYS A 169 13.00 12.63 -16.27
CA LYS A 169 14.08 11.64 -16.41
C LYS A 169 15.37 11.96 -15.65
N HIS A 170 15.74 13.24 -15.57
CA HIS A 170 16.95 13.69 -14.87
C HIS A 170 16.85 13.59 -13.34
N LEU A 171 15.64 13.39 -12.80
CA LEU A 171 15.39 13.15 -11.38
C LEU A 171 15.09 11.67 -11.09
N GLU A 172 15.08 10.77 -12.08
CA GLU A 172 14.75 9.33 -11.90
C GLU A 172 15.65 8.60 -10.89
N THR A 173 16.85 9.12 -10.63
CA THR A 173 17.78 8.53 -9.66
C THR A 173 17.64 9.11 -8.26
N ASN A 174 16.83 10.17 -8.09
CA ASN A 174 16.58 10.77 -6.79
C ASN A 174 15.49 9.99 -6.06
N ASN A 175 15.73 9.71 -4.78
CA ASN A 175 14.73 9.10 -3.92
C ASN A 175 13.68 10.16 -3.53
N LEU A 176 12.75 10.40 -4.45
CA LEU A 176 11.59 11.24 -4.24
C LEU A 176 10.50 10.41 -3.58
N TYR A 177 9.94 10.93 -2.50
CA TYR A 177 8.83 10.28 -1.82
C TYR A 177 7.53 10.81 -2.39
N ASP A 178 6.76 9.89 -2.94
CA ASP A 178 5.37 10.12 -3.28
C ASP A 178 4.50 9.72 -2.09
N ILE A 179 3.48 10.51 -1.85
CA ILE A 179 2.55 10.28 -0.77
C ILE A 179 1.20 9.90 -1.37
N ILE A 180 0.69 8.72 -0.99
CA ILE A 180 -0.65 8.27 -1.32
C ILE A 180 -1.44 8.08 -0.03
N TYR A 181 -2.64 8.65 0.01
CA TYR A 181 -3.62 8.42 1.07
C TYR A 181 -4.94 7.95 0.48
N ARG A 182 -5.72 7.21 1.27
CA ARG A 182 -7.14 7.00 0.96
C ARG A 182 -7.84 8.36 0.95
N SER A 183 -8.65 8.60 -0.08
CA SER A 183 -9.57 9.75 -0.11
C SER A 183 -10.73 9.50 0.86
N TYR A 184 -11.48 10.56 1.18
CA TYR A 184 -12.78 10.42 1.83
C TYR A 184 -13.80 9.71 0.91
N ASN A 185 -13.67 9.90 -0.40
CA ASN A 185 -14.49 9.21 -1.37
C ASN A 185 -13.96 7.80 -1.60
N ASP A 186 -14.85 6.81 -1.52
CA ASP A 186 -14.49 5.45 -1.83
C ASP A 186 -14.03 5.29 -3.29
N GLY A 187 -13.07 4.41 -3.53
CA GLY A 187 -12.46 4.21 -4.85
C GLY A 187 -11.50 5.33 -5.31
N GLU A 188 -11.25 6.35 -4.48
CA GLU A 188 -10.32 7.45 -4.79
C GLU A 188 -9.12 7.50 -3.83
N ILE A 189 -8.03 8.08 -4.30
CA ILE A 189 -6.85 8.41 -3.49
C ILE A 189 -6.58 9.91 -3.52
N LEU A 190 -5.86 10.39 -2.51
CA LEU A 190 -5.09 11.63 -2.60
C LEU A 190 -3.64 11.28 -2.91
N TYR A 191 -3.07 11.96 -3.89
CA TYR A 191 -1.69 11.81 -4.35
C TYR A 191 -0.97 13.15 -4.31
N HIS A 192 0.23 13.15 -3.73
CA HIS A 192 1.10 14.31 -3.73
C HIS A 192 2.54 13.89 -4.06
N GLN A 193 3.11 14.59 -5.03
CA GLN A 193 4.50 14.45 -5.43
C GLN A 193 5.30 15.61 -4.82
N VAL A 194 6.41 15.31 -4.13
CA VAL A 194 7.22 16.31 -3.42
C VAL A 194 7.76 17.46 -4.29
N LEU A 195 7.75 17.29 -5.61
CA LEU A 195 8.21 18.31 -6.56
C LEU A 195 7.16 19.38 -6.89
N THR A 196 5.91 19.18 -6.50
CA THR A 196 4.82 20.09 -6.83
C THR A 196 4.13 20.54 -5.55
N ALA A 197 3.51 21.73 -5.58
CA ALA A 197 2.63 22.17 -4.50
C ALA A 197 1.18 21.66 -4.68
N THR A 198 0.96 20.74 -5.61
CA THR A 198 -0.37 20.28 -6.02
C THR A 198 -0.70 18.96 -5.34
N ILE A 199 -1.94 18.86 -4.87
CA ILE A 199 -2.53 17.60 -4.42
C ILE A 199 -3.52 17.16 -5.49
N HIS A 200 -3.41 15.91 -5.91
CA HIS A 200 -4.32 15.29 -6.87
C HIS A 200 -5.26 14.36 -6.13
N ARG A 201 -6.56 14.46 -6.41
CA ARG A 201 -7.52 13.40 -6.10
C ARG A 201 -7.70 12.57 -7.36
N ILE A 202 -7.42 11.28 -7.26
CA ILE A 202 -7.38 10.37 -8.40
C ILE A 202 -8.37 9.24 -8.14
N GLY A 203 -9.23 8.97 -9.10
CA GLY A 203 -10.11 7.81 -9.12
C GLY A 203 -10.09 7.14 -10.50
N CYS A 204 -10.84 6.06 -10.65
CA CYS A 204 -10.96 5.35 -11.93
C CYS A 204 -11.57 6.21 -13.05
N GLN A 205 -12.38 7.22 -12.71
CA GLN A 205 -13.04 8.11 -13.66
C GLN A 205 -12.17 9.29 -14.10
N GLY A 206 -11.01 9.52 -13.46
CA GLY A 206 -10.09 10.58 -13.83
C GLY A 206 -9.37 11.23 -12.65
N VAL A 207 -8.80 12.40 -12.92
CA VAL A 207 -7.93 13.14 -12.00
C VAL A 207 -8.50 14.54 -11.77
N ILE A 208 -8.57 14.95 -10.51
CA ILE A 208 -8.94 16.29 -10.07
C ILE A 208 -7.76 16.88 -9.31
N SER A 209 -7.34 18.09 -9.65
CA SER A 209 -6.19 18.77 -9.03
C SER A 209 -6.66 20.00 -8.26
N TYR A 210 -6.08 20.25 -7.08
CA TYR A 210 -6.45 21.35 -6.18
C TYR A 210 -5.42 22.47 -6.14
#